data_AF-A0A918JEF5-F1
#
_entry.id   AF-A0A918JEF5-F1
#
_cell.length_a   1.000
_cell.length_b   1.000
_cell.length_c   1.000
_cell.angle_alpha   90.00
_cell.angle_beta   90.00
_cell.angle_gamma   90.00
#
_symmetry.space_group_name_H-M   'P 1'
#
loop_
_entity.id
_entity.type
_entity.pdbx_description
1 polymer ?
#
loop_
_entity_poly.entity_id
_entity_poly.type
_entity_poly.pdbx_seq_one_letter_code
_entity_poly.pdbx_strand_id
1 'polypeptide(L)'
;MHRVSDSSRDTAQGAGWGAAERGTYRQLMPDHVEKLSWLNPRILWAARNGVLASWFGDPTGRTRSRWVARRRAAGAPADKVIRREVPDRFSFMVMGDTGEGGASQYAVVPGFLKAGQGTEFAVIASDVNYPVGSADGYGAKFFRPYRAYPAPIYAIPGNHDWYEDLGAFMRVFCDGTPAPEPGPPPRPLTSAWWRALLWHRPVPVDERRLAAARALRAESAQQAEQPGPYWAIDAGPVRIVGIDTGLLGTIDAEQGAWLREVSRGPKPKILITGSPLYVDGEHHPCAIEGGGTVDDVVRAPEHHYVAAIGGDIHNYQRYPVEVDGRTIQYVVAGGGGAFMHATHTIPRVSVAGVTEREFRCYPLRGDSLAFYSRLYGRRLRLRRFFTLTESEATAVVAERLGIEPGRAPGAGARVTPRTRQVAGLLGTGSRPGRASRFRLPVRKVYTRLFSPSSATYSPPFFKCFLRLDVTPEAVRMRCFAATGNRAQEIDPPVEDEVVIPLRPAFTSGPAPSP
;
A
#
# COMPACT_ATOMS: atom_id res chain seq x y z
N MET A 1 -7.12 -27.51 20.08
CA MET A 1 -5.79 -26.89 19.83
C MET A 1 -5.87 -26.16 18.49
N HIS A 2 -6.03 -24.84 18.49
CA HIS A 2 -5.81 -24.08 17.25
C HIS A 2 -4.31 -24.12 16.96
N ARG A 3 -3.93 -24.77 15.86
CA ARG A 3 -2.56 -24.70 15.34
C ARG A 3 -2.32 -23.23 15.01
N VAL A 4 -1.37 -22.59 15.67
CA VAL A 4 -0.91 -21.26 15.25
C VAL A 4 -0.25 -21.49 13.90
N SER A 5 -0.73 -20.82 12.85
CA SER A 5 -0.05 -20.80 11.55
C SER A 5 1.37 -20.27 11.75
N ASP A 6 2.39 -21.05 11.41
CA ASP A 6 3.79 -20.64 11.55
C ASP A 6 4.02 -19.38 10.69
N SER A 7 4.46 -18.28 11.31
CA SER A 7 4.77 -17.04 10.60
C SER A 7 6.14 -17.10 9.92
N SER A 8 6.46 -16.12 9.06
CA SER A 8 7.82 -16.00 8.51
C SER A 8 8.89 -15.78 9.58
N ARG A 9 8.51 -15.34 10.79
CA ARG A 9 9.45 -15.15 11.91
C ARG A 9 9.85 -16.46 12.56
N ASP A 10 8.97 -17.45 12.51
CA ASP A 10 9.17 -18.74 13.17
C ASP A 10 9.92 -19.71 12.23
N THR A 11 9.46 -19.82 10.99
CA THR A 11 9.99 -20.83 10.05
C THR A 11 10.09 -20.31 8.62
N ALA A 12 10.94 -20.96 7.81
CA ALA A 12 11.01 -20.70 6.38
C ALA A 12 9.72 -21.13 5.66
N GLN A 13 9.06 -22.19 6.15
CA GLN A 13 7.78 -22.68 5.66
C GLN A 13 6.66 -21.68 5.91
N GLY A 14 6.67 -20.98 7.04
CA GLY A 14 5.78 -19.86 7.33
C GLY A 14 5.92 -18.72 6.32
N ALA A 15 7.16 -18.41 5.92
CA ALA A 15 7.45 -17.48 4.81
C ALA A 15 7.04 -18.01 3.42
N GLY A 16 6.59 -19.26 3.34
CA GLY A 16 6.15 -19.92 2.11
C GLY A 16 7.28 -20.57 1.30
N TRP A 17 8.47 -20.72 1.88
CA TRP A 17 9.55 -21.51 1.29
C TRP A 17 9.34 -23.02 1.47
N GLY A 18 10.08 -23.80 0.68
CA GLY A 18 9.99 -25.26 0.68
C GLY A 18 9.02 -25.80 -0.38
N ALA A 19 8.80 -27.12 -0.35
CA ALA A 19 7.79 -27.77 -1.17
C ALA A 19 6.42 -27.58 -0.51
N ALA A 20 5.48 -26.97 -1.23
CA ALA A 20 4.12 -26.74 -0.75
C ALA A 20 3.12 -26.89 -1.90
N GLU A 21 1.92 -27.35 -1.57
CA GLU A 21 0.80 -27.35 -2.50
C GLU A 21 0.42 -25.90 -2.85
N ARG A 22 0.18 -25.65 -4.14
CA ARG A 22 -0.22 -24.33 -4.62
C ARG A 22 -1.65 -24.03 -4.21
N GLY A 23 -1.91 -22.77 -3.87
CA GLY A 23 -3.22 -22.32 -3.45
C GLY A 23 -4.31 -22.42 -4.53
N THR A 24 -5.56 -22.42 -4.09
CA THR A 24 -6.78 -22.44 -4.90
C THR A 24 -7.01 -21.14 -5.64
N TYR A 25 -6.27 -20.06 -5.35
CA TYR A 25 -6.38 -18.77 -6.04
C TYR A 25 -6.37 -18.86 -7.57
N ARG A 26 -5.70 -19.86 -8.14
CA ARG A 26 -5.63 -20.10 -9.58
C ARG A 26 -7.01 -20.34 -10.21
N GLN A 27 -7.93 -20.92 -9.46
CA GLN A 27 -9.31 -21.18 -9.90
C GLN A 27 -10.15 -19.89 -9.94
N LEU A 28 -9.71 -18.85 -9.23
CA LEU A 28 -10.38 -17.54 -9.20
C LEU A 28 -9.92 -16.63 -10.35
N MET A 29 -8.71 -16.86 -10.86
CA MET A 29 -8.11 -16.06 -11.93
C MET A 29 -8.92 -16.13 -13.23
N PRO A 30 -8.90 -15.06 -14.05
CA PRO A 30 -9.49 -15.10 -15.39
C PRO A 30 -8.74 -16.04 -16.31
N ASP A 31 -9.48 -16.59 -17.28
CA ASP A 31 -8.96 -17.49 -18.31
C ASP A 31 -7.81 -16.83 -19.08
N HIS A 32 -7.90 -15.52 -19.28
CA HIS A 32 -6.84 -14.69 -19.81
C HIS A 32 -6.40 -13.63 -18.80
N VAL A 33 -5.11 -13.65 -18.45
CA VAL A 33 -4.43 -12.61 -17.68
C VAL A 33 -3.45 -11.91 -18.59
N GLU A 34 -3.68 -10.61 -18.83
CA GLU A 34 -2.73 -9.77 -19.54
C GLU A 34 -1.40 -9.69 -18.75
N LYS A 35 -0.29 -10.02 -19.41
CA LYS A 35 1.03 -9.89 -18.80
C LYS A 35 1.43 -8.42 -18.77
N LEU A 36 1.50 -7.85 -17.57
CA LEU A 36 1.99 -6.50 -17.35
C LEU A 36 3.50 -6.41 -17.62
N SER A 37 3.92 -5.54 -18.52
CA SER A 37 5.35 -5.23 -18.71
C SER A 37 5.55 -3.72 -18.67
N TRP A 38 6.23 -3.24 -17.63
CA TRP A 38 6.63 -1.83 -17.52
C TRP A 38 7.62 -1.39 -18.60
N LEU A 39 8.22 -2.34 -19.32
CA LEU A 39 9.05 -2.08 -20.50
C LEU A 39 8.25 -1.88 -21.79
N ASN A 40 6.93 -2.11 -21.77
CA ASN A 40 6.10 -1.93 -22.96
C ASN A 40 6.02 -0.43 -23.32
N PRO A 41 6.45 -0.03 -24.52
CA PRO A 41 6.40 1.37 -24.95
C PRO A 41 5.01 2.00 -24.83
N ARG A 42 3.93 1.22 -25.02
CA ARG A 42 2.55 1.70 -24.86
C ARG A 42 2.24 2.06 -23.40
N ILE A 43 2.71 1.26 -22.45
CA ILE A 43 2.52 1.52 -21.01
C ILE A 43 3.35 2.72 -20.57
N LEU A 44 4.60 2.81 -21.01
CA LEU A 44 5.46 3.97 -20.73
C LEU A 44 4.88 5.27 -21.30
N TRP A 45 4.33 5.20 -22.51
CA TRP A 45 3.64 6.33 -23.13
C TRP A 45 2.43 6.75 -22.31
N ALA A 46 1.57 5.83 -21.88
CA ALA A 46 0.40 6.16 -21.07
C ALA A 46 0.79 6.70 -19.67
N ALA A 47 1.83 6.15 -19.04
CA ALA A 47 2.32 6.58 -17.72
C ALA A 47 3.18 7.86 -17.74
N ARG A 48 3.41 8.48 -18.93
CA ARG A 48 4.30 9.65 -19.08
C ARG A 48 3.85 10.88 -18.29
N ASN A 49 2.57 10.95 -17.94
CA ASN A 49 1.97 12.06 -17.18
C ASN A 49 2.72 12.35 -15.87
N GLY A 50 3.22 11.32 -15.16
CA GLY A 50 4.03 11.54 -13.95
C GLY A 50 5.39 12.20 -14.23
N VAL A 51 6.04 11.85 -15.35
CA VAL A 51 7.31 12.48 -15.76
C VAL A 51 7.07 13.92 -16.18
N LEU A 52 6.04 14.15 -17.00
CA LEU A 52 5.65 15.50 -17.42
C LEU A 52 5.25 16.38 -16.23
N ALA A 53 4.55 15.83 -15.24
CA ALA A 53 4.21 16.54 -14.01
C ALA A 53 5.47 16.98 -13.25
N SER A 54 6.48 16.11 -13.15
CA SER A 54 7.74 16.46 -12.48
C SER A 54 8.55 17.56 -13.19
N TRP A 55 8.49 17.63 -14.52
CA TRP A 55 9.26 18.62 -15.30
C TRP A 55 8.52 19.93 -15.51
N PHE A 56 7.19 19.89 -15.65
CA PHE A 56 6.39 21.02 -16.10
C PHE A 56 5.31 21.43 -15.08
N GLY A 57 5.38 20.90 -13.87
CA GLY A 57 4.46 21.13 -12.76
C GLY A 57 3.30 20.15 -12.73
N ASP A 58 2.76 19.89 -11.53
CA ASP A 58 1.68 18.93 -11.31
C ASP A 58 0.29 19.57 -11.52
N PRO A 59 -0.59 19.03 -12.40
CA PRO A 59 -1.96 19.51 -12.53
C PRO A 59 -2.93 18.88 -11.54
N THR A 60 -2.53 17.84 -10.81
CA THR A 60 -3.43 16.98 -10.03
C THR A 60 -4.29 17.76 -9.06
N GLY A 61 -3.75 18.71 -8.29
CA GLY A 61 -4.53 19.53 -7.35
C GLY A 61 -5.71 20.25 -8.01
N ARG A 62 -5.45 20.97 -9.12
CA ARG A 62 -6.52 21.67 -9.87
C ARG A 62 -7.55 20.71 -10.46
N THR A 63 -7.11 19.57 -10.99
CA THR A 63 -8.02 18.55 -11.55
C THR A 63 -8.87 17.92 -10.45
N ARG A 64 -8.28 17.64 -9.28
CA ARG A 64 -8.97 17.13 -8.10
C ARG A 64 -10.05 18.09 -7.59
N SER A 65 -9.75 19.38 -7.47
CA SER A 65 -10.74 20.41 -7.10
C SER A 65 -11.94 20.42 -8.05
N ARG A 66 -11.70 20.26 -9.36
CA ARG A 66 -12.79 20.18 -10.36
C ARG A 66 -13.65 18.92 -10.19
N TRP A 67 -13.02 17.77 -9.93
CA TRP A 67 -13.74 16.54 -9.60
C TRP A 67 -14.59 16.68 -8.34
N VAL A 68 -14.00 17.24 -7.28
CA VAL A 68 -14.67 17.51 -6.00
C VAL A 68 -15.85 18.46 -6.16
N ALA A 69 -15.68 19.56 -6.91
CA ALA A 69 -16.75 20.50 -7.18
C ALA A 69 -17.92 19.85 -7.93
N ARG A 70 -17.63 18.98 -8.92
CA ARG A 70 -18.66 18.21 -9.63
C ARG A 70 -19.39 17.25 -8.71
N ARG A 71 -18.68 16.52 -7.85
CA ARG A 71 -19.29 15.57 -6.92
C ARG A 71 -20.14 16.28 -5.86
N ARG A 72 -19.70 17.44 -5.38
CA ARG A 72 -20.51 18.32 -4.50
C ARG A 72 -21.77 18.83 -5.19
N ALA A 73 -21.67 19.25 -6.45
CA ALA A 73 -22.83 19.69 -7.24
C ALA A 73 -23.83 18.56 -7.50
N ALA A 74 -23.36 17.30 -7.52
CA ALA A 74 -24.19 16.10 -7.59
C ALA A 74 -24.78 15.67 -6.23
N GLY A 75 -24.66 16.49 -5.17
CA GLY A 75 -25.28 16.25 -3.86
C GLY A 75 -24.38 15.57 -2.83
N ALA A 76 -23.10 15.34 -3.11
CA ALA A 76 -22.22 14.75 -2.10
C ALA A 76 -22.01 15.68 -0.89
N PRO A 77 -21.88 15.11 0.34
CA PRO A 77 -21.64 15.88 1.55
C PRO A 77 -20.42 16.80 1.44
N ALA A 78 -20.60 18.08 1.79
CA ALA A 78 -19.54 19.09 1.68
C ALA A 78 -18.35 18.78 2.61
N ASP A 79 -18.61 18.17 3.76
CA ASP A 79 -17.60 17.73 4.73
C ASP A 79 -16.90 16.44 4.34
N LYS A 80 -17.39 15.75 3.29
CA LYS A 80 -16.85 14.49 2.77
C LYS A 80 -16.83 13.37 3.82
N VAL A 81 -17.70 13.46 4.81
CA VAL A 81 -17.86 12.44 5.85
C VAL A 81 -18.95 11.46 5.41
N ILE A 82 -18.56 10.22 5.20
CA ILE A 82 -19.43 9.08 5.01
C ILE A 82 -20.05 8.74 6.36
N ARG A 83 -21.37 8.93 6.45
CA ARG A 83 -22.17 8.66 7.64
C ARG A 83 -22.78 7.27 7.52
N ARG A 84 -22.39 6.37 8.39
CA ARG A 84 -22.95 5.01 8.50
C ARG A 84 -22.97 4.61 9.96
N GLU A 85 -24.00 3.87 10.35
CA GLU A 85 -24.02 3.19 11.64
C GLU A 85 -23.01 2.05 11.63
N VAL A 86 -21.97 2.18 12.45
CA VAL A 86 -20.96 1.16 12.68
C VAL A 86 -20.92 0.92 14.18
N PRO A 87 -21.01 -0.34 14.66
CA PRO A 87 -21.03 -0.63 16.09
C PRO A 87 -19.72 -0.23 16.76
N ASP A 88 -19.76 0.00 18.06
CA ASP A 88 -18.57 0.38 18.84
C ASP A 88 -17.49 -0.71 18.89
N ARG A 89 -17.89 -1.97 18.64
CA ARG A 89 -17.02 -3.11 18.44
C ARG A 89 -17.21 -3.60 17.01
N PHE A 90 -16.20 -3.42 16.19
CA PHE A 90 -16.27 -3.80 14.77
C PHE A 90 -14.91 -4.22 14.24
N SER A 91 -14.87 -4.67 13.00
CA SER A 91 -13.62 -4.95 12.31
C SER A 91 -13.67 -4.46 10.88
N PHE A 92 -12.53 -4.04 10.34
CA PHE A 92 -12.40 -3.67 8.94
C PHE A 92 -11.06 -4.12 8.37
N MET A 93 -11.01 -4.25 7.04
CA MET A 93 -9.83 -4.69 6.32
C MET A 93 -9.10 -3.51 5.67
N VAL A 94 -7.77 -3.59 5.55
CA VAL A 94 -6.97 -2.63 4.76
C VAL A 94 -6.00 -3.39 3.86
N MET A 95 -5.91 -3.00 2.59
CA MET A 95 -4.97 -3.54 1.61
C MET A 95 -4.51 -2.44 0.66
N GLY A 96 -3.22 -2.35 0.31
CA GLY A 96 -2.74 -1.39 -0.69
C GLY A 96 -2.31 -2.06 -1.99
N ASP A 97 -2.30 -1.29 -3.08
CA ASP A 97 -1.65 -1.67 -4.34
C ASP A 97 -2.19 -2.98 -4.93
N THR A 98 -3.52 -3.15 -4.86
CA THR A 98 -4.17 -4.41 -5.22
C THR A 98 -4.24 -4.64 -6.73
N GLY A 99 -4.22 -3.60 -7.58
CA GLY A 99 -4.72 -3.65 -8.96
C GLY A 99 -3.92 -4.39 -10.05
N GLU A 100 -3.08 -5.39 -9.77
CA GLU A 100 -2.25 -6.03 -10.82
C GLU A 100 -3.06 -6.99 -11.72
N GLY A 101 -4.06 -7.67 -11.18
CA GLY A 101 -4.90 -8.66 -11.88
C GLY A 101 -4.23 -10.02 -12.10
N GLY A 102 -3.00 -10.20 -11.59
CA GLY A 102 -2.20 -11.39 -11.75
C GLY A 102 -2.27 -12.37 -10.58
N ALA A 103 -1.51 -13.46 -10.69
CA ALA A 103 -1.43 -14.51 -9.67
C ALA A 103 -1.08 -13.99 -8.27
N SER A 104 -0.25 -12.95 -8.18
CA SER A 104 0.14 -12.29 -6.93
C SER A 104 -1.07 -11.69 -6.19
N GLN A 105 -1.91 -10.93 -6.89
CA GLN A 105 -3.15 -10.37 -6.32
C GLN A 105 -4.14 -11.49 -5.96
N TYR A 106 -4.40 -12.42 -6.88
CA TYR A 106 -5.38 -13.48 -6.61
C TYR A 106 -4.97 -14.37 -5.44
N ALA A 107 -3.67 -14.59 -5.21
CA ALA A 107 -3.17 -15.31 -4.05
C ALA A 107 -3.52 -14.67 -2.69
N VAL A 108 -3.84 -13.37 -2.67
CA VAL A 108 -4.32 -12.66 -1.47
C VAL A 108 -5.77 -13.02 -1.15
N VAL A 109 -6.59 -13.23 -2.19
CA VAL A 109 -8.05 -13.29 -2.08
C VAL A 109 -8.55 -14.35 -1.09
N PRO A 110 -8.12 -15.62 -1.11
CA PRO A 110 -8.66 -16.63 -0.20
C PRO A 110 -8.40 -16.29 1.28
N GLY A 111 -7.16 -15.91 1.61
CA GLY A 111 -6.78 -15.52 2.97
C GLY A 111 -7.48 -14.23 3.41
N PHE A 112 -7.61 -13.25 2.51
CA PHE A 112 -8.36 -12.01 2.74
C PHE A 112 -9.83 -12.29 3.05
N LEU A 113 -10.50 -13.15 2.27
CA LEU A 113 -11.90 -13.51 2.50
C LEU A 113 -12.08 -14.27 3.82
N LYS A 114 -11.14 -15.16 4.15
CA LYS A 114 -11.15 -15.90 5.43
C LYS A 114 -10.98 -14.97 6.62
N ALA A 115 -9.99 -14.09 6.57
CA ALA A 115 -9.71 -13.14 7.65
C ALA A 115 -10.73 -12.00 7.70
N GLY A 116 -11.38 -11.65 6.59
CA GLY A 116 -12.40 -10.60 6.47
C GLY A 116 -13.81 -11.05 6.83
N GLN A 117 -14.01 -12.26 7.36
CA GLN A 117 -15.33 -12.68 7.83
C GLN A 117 -15.80 -11.76 8.97
N GLY A 118 -17.03 -11.24 8.83
CA GLY A 118 -17.67 -10.36 9.81
C GLY A 118 -17.12 -8.94 9.84
N THR A 119 -16.36 -8.49 8.83
CA THR A 119 -15.89 -7.11 8.76
C THR A 119 -16.93 -6.18 8.14
N GLU A 120 -17.03 -4.97 8.67
CA GLU A 120 -18.01 -3.95 8.27
C GLU A 120 -17.71 -3.37 6.88
N PHE A 121 -16.44 -3.33 6.49
CA PHE A 121 -15.96 -2.78 5.22
C PHE A 121 -14.47 -3.09 5.03
N ALA A 122 -13.98 -2.84 3.81
CA ALA A 122 -12.56 -2.81 3.50
C ALA A 122 -12.15 -1.44 2.96
N VAL A 123 -10.87 -1.11 3.07
CA VAL A 123 -10.27 0.08 2.48
C VAL A 123 -9.08 -0.32 1.61
N ILE A 124 -9.05 0.16 0.37
CA ILE A 124 -7.89 0.07 -0.51
C ILE A 124 -7.03 1.32 -0.33
N ALA A 125 -5.82 1.15 0.18
CA ALA A 125 -4.84 2.20 0.39
C ALA A 125 -3.95 2.34 -0.85
N SER A 126 -4.38 3.16 -1.82
CA SER A 126 -3.64 3.48 -3.05
C SER A 126 -3.68 2.41 -4.15
N ASP A 127 -3.41 2.87 -5.38
CA ASP A 127 -3.19 2.09 -6.61
C ASP A 127 -4.16 0.94 -6.82
N VAL A 128 -5.43 1.30 -7.03
CA VAL A 128 -6.50 0.31 -7.19
C VAL A 128 -6.38 -0.44 -8.51
N ASN A 129 -5.76 0.16 -9.53
CA ASN A 129 -5.73 -0.39 -10.88
C ASN A 129 -4.46 -0.05 -11.67
N TYR A 130 -3.60 -1.05 -11.87
CA TYR A 130 -2.39 -0.92 -12.68
C TYR A 130 -2.66 -1.18 -14.17
N PRO A 131 -1.80 -0.72 -15.09
CA PRO A 131 -0.66 0.17 -14.86
C PRO A 131 -1.04 1.65 -14.80
N VAL A 132 -2.18 2.05 -15.36
CA VAL A 132 -2.52 3.47 -15.57
C VAL A 132 -3.94 3.83 -15.13
N GLY A 133 -4.66 2.95 -14.42
CA GLY A 133 -5.98 3.29 -13.92
C GLY A 133 -7.11 3.26 -14.96
N SER A 134 -6.92 2.68 -16.15
CA SER A 134 -7.97 2.59 -17.19
C SER A 134 -9.19 1.76 -16.74
N ALA A 135 -10.40 2.21 -17.11
CA ALA A 135 -11.66 1.56 -16.76
C ALA A 135 -11.73 0.07 -17.17
N ASP A 136 -11.09 -0.30 -18.29
CA ASP A 136 -11.04 -1.68 -18.79
C ASP A 136 -10.45 -2.68 -17.79
N GLY A 137 -9.56 -2.21 -16.91
CA GLY A 137 -8.89 -3.03 -15.92
C GLY A 137 -9.79 -3.46 -14.75
N TYR A 138 -10.81 -2.67 -14.41
CA TYR A 138 -11.57 -2.84 -13.17
C TYR A 138 -12.28 -4.19 -13.06
N GLY A 139 -12.75 -4.75 -14.17
CA GLY A 139 -13.39 -6.07 -14.18
C GLY A 139 -12.48 -7.16 -13.64
N ALA A 140 -11.26 -7.27 -14.18
CA ALA A 140 -10.31 -8.32 -13.80
C ALA A 140 -9.50 -8.01 -12.53
N LYS A 141 -9.37 -6.72 -12.17
CA LYS A 141 -8.45 -6.23 -11.12
C LYS A 141 -9.15 -5.78 -9.84
N PHE A 142 -10.46 -5.51 -9.87
CA PHE A 142 -11.22 -5.12 -8.69
C PHE A 142 -12.50 -5.96 -8.52
N PHE A 143 -13.41 -5.94 -9.50
CA PHE A 143 -14.71 -6.57 -9.35
C PHE A 143 -14.63 -8.09 -9.23
N ARG A 144 -13.89 -8.77 -10.12
CA ARG A 144 -13.70 -10.22 -10.08
C ARG A 144 -12.97 -10.73 -8.83
N PRO A 145 -11.77 -10.23 -8.46
CA PRO A 145 -11.03 -10.80 -7.32
C PRO A 145 -11.79 -10.63 -6.00
N TYR A 146 -12.53 -9.54 -5.84
CA TYR A 146 -13.26 -9.28 -4.61
C TYR A 146 -14.73 -9.66 -4.68
N ARG A 147 -15.22 -10.36 -5.72
CA ARG A 147 -16.66 -10.67 -5.90
C ARG A 147 -17.37 -11.30 -4.69
N ALA A 148 -16.64 -12.09 -3.92
CA ALA A 148 -17.16 -12.83 -2.77
C ALA A 148 -17.03 -12.09 -1.43
N TYR A 149 -16.43 -10.89 -1.39
CA TYR A 149 -16.35 -10.09 -0.17
C TYR A 149 -17.69 -9.36 0.04
N PRO A 150 -18.47 -9.65 1.10
CA PRO A 150 -19.89 -9.27 1.18
C PRO A 150 -20.14 -7.81 1.61
N ALA A 151 -19.10 -7.07 1.98
CA ALA A 151 -19.21 -5.72 2.53
C ALA A 151 -18.68 -4.64 1.55
N PRO A 152 -18.93 -3.35 1.85
CA PRO A 152 -18.44 -2.25 1.03
C PRO A 152 -16.92 -2.18 0.99
N ILE A 153 -16.37 -1.75 -0.14
CA ILE A 153 -14.94 -1.48 -0.30
C ILE A 153 -14.78 -0.01 -0.66
N TYR A 154 -14.13 0.74 0.22
CA TYR A 154 -13.71 2.11 -0.03
C TYR A 154 -12.28 2.13 -0.56
N ALA A 155 -11.89 3.21 -1.23
CA ALA A 155 -10.54 3.37 -1.75
C ALA A 155 -10.11 4.84 -1.72
N ILE A 156 -8.79 5.04 -1.65
CA ILE A 156 -8.13 6.28 -2.04
C ILE A 156 -7.30 6.01 -3.30
N PRO A 157 -7.18 6.98 -4.23
CA PRO A 157 -6.40 6.79 -5.43
C PRO A 157 -4.90 6.92 -5.16
N GLY A 158 -4.12 6.17 -5.95
CA GLY A 158 -2.67 6.34 -6.02
C GLY A 158 -2.21 7.03 -7.30
N ASN A 159 -0.88 7.14 -7.47
CA ASN A 159 -0.33 7.77 -8.67
C ASN A 159 -0.69 6.99 -9.95
N HIS A 160 -0.95 5.68 -9.86
CA HIS A 160 -1.35 4.88 -11.01
C HIS A 160 -2.78 5.20 -11.47
N ASP A 161 -3.68 5.55 -10.55
CA ASP A 161 -5.04 5.98 -10.89
C ASP A 161 -5.07 7.38 -11.55
N TRP A 162 -4.05 8.20 -11.25
CA TRP A 162 -3.91 9.55 -11.79
C TRP A 162 -3.26 9.63 -13.18
N TYR A 163 -2.66 8.55 -13.69
CA TYR A 163 -2.11 8.57 -15.06
C TYR A 163 -3.18 8.80 -16.14
N GLU A 164 -4.44 8.46 -15.86
CA GLU A 164 -5.61 8.71 -16.72
C GLU A 164 -6.56 9.77 -16.10
N ASP A 165 -6.01 10.79 -15.43
CA ASP A 165 -6.73 11.93 -14.81
C ASP A 165 -7.88 11.52 -13.86
N LEU A 166 -7.76 10.34 -13.22
CA LEU A 166 -8.68 9.80 -12.21
C LEU A 166 -10.08 9.39 -12.74
N GLY A 167 -10.32 9.46 -14.05
CA GLY A 167 -11.67 9.33 -14.61
C GLY A 167 -12.36 7.99 -14.35
N ALA A 168 -11.62 6.87 -14.36
CA ALA A 168 -12.18 5.55 -14.06
C ALA A 168 -12.42 5.35 -12.56
N PHE A 169 -11.52 5.84 -11.71
CA PHE A 169 -11.67 5.80 -10.26
C PHE A 169 -12.94 6.54 -9.83
N MET A 170 -13.15 7.75 -10.35
CA MET A 170 -14.33 8.55 -10.05
C MET A 170 -15.63 7.86 -10.50
N ARG A 171 -15.62 7.14 -11.62
CA ARG A 171 -16.76 6.33 -12.02
C ARG A 171 -17.02 5.19 -11.05
N VAL A 172 -15.99 4.42 -10.71
CA VAL A 172 -16.11 3.19 -9.92
C VAL A 172 -16.53 3.47 -8.49
N PHE A 173 -15.85 4.40 -7.82
CA PHE A 173 -16.00 4.64 -6.38
C PHE A 173 -16.83 5.87 -6.03
N CYS A 174 -16.85 6.89 -6.90
CA CYS A 174 -17.50 8.17 -6.61
C CYS A 174 -18.78 8.33 -7.44
N ASP A 175 -19.64 7.31 -7.40
CA ASP A 175 -21.02 7.36 -7.92
C ASP A 175 -21.11 7.86 -9.38
N GLY A 176 -20.31 7.26 -10.26
CA GLY A 176 -20.41 7.51 -11.70
C GLY A 176 -20.08 8.95 -12.12
N THR A 177 -19.40 9.74 -11.27
CA THR A 177 -19.18 11.17 -11.53
C THR A 177 -18.56 11.39 -12.92
N PRO A 178 -19.19 12.18 -13.81
CA PRO A 178 -18.69 12.40 -15.16
C PRO A 178 -17.46 13.31 -15.16
N ALA A 179 -16.61 13.14 -16.18
CA ALA A 179 -15.39 13.93 -16.31
C ALA A 179 -15.67 15.44 -16.39
N PRO A 180 -14.88 16.28 -15.68
CA PRO A 180 -15.07 17.71 -15.74
C PRO A 180 -14.63 18.27 -17.10
N GLU A 181 -15.42 19.19 -17.66
CA GLU A 181 -15.13 19.92 -18.91
C GLU A 181 -13.74 20.55 -18.93
N PRO A 182 -12.91 20.33 -19.97
CA PRO A 182 -11.54 20.85 -20.02
C PRO A 182 -11.45 22.33 -19.65
N GLY A 183 -10.43 22.69 -18.87
CA GLY A 183 -10.15 24.09 -18.57
C GLY A 183 -9.68 24.89 -19.80
N PRO A 184 -9.57 26.23 -19.68
CA PRO A 184 -9.05 27.05 -20.77
C PRO A 184 -7.63 26.59 -21.15
N PRO A 185 -7.26 26.67 -22.44
CA PRO A 185 -5.94 26.24 -22.89
C PRO A 185 -4.85 27.11 -22.24
N PRO A 186 -3.71 26.52 -21.86
CA PRO A 186 -2.59 27.28 -21.32
C PRO A 186 -1.99 28.20 -22.39
N ARG A 187 -1.41 29.32 -21.95
CA ARG A 187 -0.71 30.27 -22.84
C ARG A 187 0.44 29.56 -23.58
N PRO A 188 0.59 29.76 -24.91
CA PRO A 188 1.65 29.13 -25.69
C PRO A 188 3.04 29.32 -25.07
N LEU A 189 3.91 28.32 -25.26
CA LEU A 189 5.32 28.32 -24.82
C LEU A 189 5.56 28.37 -23.29
N THR A 190 4.52 28.30 -22.46
CA THR A 190 4.66 28.14 -21.00
C THR A 190 4.88 26.67 -20.62
N SER A 191 5.41 26.41 -19.40
CA SER A 191 5.52 25.03 -18.87
C SER A 191 4.18 24.29 -18.90
N ALA A 192 3.10 24.98 -18.56
CA ALA A 192 1.74 24.42 -18.61
C ALA A 192 1.30 24.04 -20.03
N TRP A 193 1.76 24.78 -21.06
CA TRP A 193 1.49 24.48 -22.46
C TRP A 193 2.26 23.27 -22.96
N TRP A 194 3.56 23.18 -22.67
CA TRP A 194 4.35 21.98 -22.99
C TRP A 194 3.78 20.72 -22.31
N ARG A 195 3.36 20.86 -21.04
CA ARG A 195 2.66 19.79 -20.33
C ARG A 195 1.38 19.40 -21.06
N ALA A 196 0.49 20.35 -21.36
CA ALA A 196 -0.81 20.06 -21.98
C ALA A 196 -0.68 19.44 -23.38
N LEU A 197 0.31 19.86 -24.16
CA LEU A 197 0.58 19.33 -25.50
C LEU A 197 1.01 17.86 -25.44
N LEU A 198 1.86 17.51 -24.48
CA LEU A 198 2.40 16.16 -24.33
C LEU A 198 1.54 15.28 -23.41
N TRP A 199 0.59 15.84 -22.67
CA TRP A 199 -0.24 15.11 -21.69
C TRP A 199 -0.99 13.96 -22.36
N HIS A 200 -0.96 12.79 -21.72
CA HIS A 200 -1.79 11.67 -22.10
C HIS A 200 -3.24 11.99 -21.75
N ARG A 201 -4.12 11.87 -22.75
CA ARG A 201 -5.56 12.09 -22.56
C ARG A 201 -6.20 10.78 -22.10
N PRO A 202 -7.16 10.85 -21.16
CA PRO A 202 -7.86 9.67 -20.69
C PRO A 202 -8.51 8.88 -21.83
N VAL A 203 -8.37 7.56 -21.81
CA VAL A 203 -9.06 6.66 -22.73
C VAL A 203 -10.58 6.72 -22.43
N PRO A 204 -11.45 6.83 -23.45
CA PRO A 204 -12.89 6.76 -23.25
C PRO A 204 -13.30 5.49 -22.52
N VAL A 205 -14.26 5.62 -21.60
CA VAL A 205 -14.73 4.49 -20.81
C VAL A 205 -15.79 3.71 -21.59
N ASP A 206 -15.57 2.41 -21.73
CA ASP A 206 -16.61 1.48 -22.20
C ASP A 206 -17.60 1.21 -21.06
N GLU A 207 -18.69 1.99 -21.04
CA GLU A 207 -19.72 1.91 -20.01
C GLU A 207 -20.44 0.55 -20.00
N ARG A 208 -20.56 -0.14 -21.14
CA ARG A 208 -21.17 -1.48 -21.19
C ARG A 208 -20.27 -2.50 -20.51
N ARG A 209 -18.98 -2.47 -20.80
CA ARG A 209 -17.98 -3.34 -20.16
C ARG A 209 -17.88 -3.05 -18.66
N LEU A 210 -17.91 -1.78 -18.26
CA LEU A 210 -17.89 -1.40 -16.85
C LEU A 210 -19.16 -1.87 -16.11
N ALA A 211 -20.34 -1.73 -16.72
CA ALA A 211 -21.59 -2.24 -16.16
C ALA A 211 -21.56 -3.77 -15.99
N ALA A 212 -21.08 -4.51 -16.99
CA ALA A 212 -20.90 -5.96 -16.90
C ALA A 212 -19.92 -6.35 -15.77
N ALA A 213 -18.84 -5.58 -15.59
CA ALA A 213 -17.92 -5.79 -14.48
C ALA A 213 -18.57 -5.54 -13.11
N ARG A 214 -19.37 -4.47 -12.96
CA ARG A 214 -20.11 -4.17 -11.73
C ARG A 214 -21.07 -5.29 -11.32
N ALA A 215 -21.64 -6.01 -12.29
CA ALA A 215 -22.53 -7.14 -12.03
C ALA A 215 -21.87 -8.26 -11.19
N LEU A 216 -20.53 -8.34 -11.17
CA LEU A 216 -19.79 -9.28 -10.31
C LEU A 216 -19.85 -8.92 -8.82
N ARG A 217 -20.21 -7.69 -8.46
CA ARG A 217 -20.38 -7.19 -7.09
C ARG A 217 -21.65 -6.33 -6.97
N ALA A 218 -22.80 -6.91 -7.33
CA ALA A 218 -24.08 -6.21 -7.42
C ALA A 218 -24.91 -6.22 -6.13
N GLU A 219 -24.51 -6.95 -5.09
CA GLU A 219 -25.28 -7.05 -3.86
C GLU A 219 -25.36 -5.70 -3.16
N SER A 220 -26.51 -5.38 -2.57
CA SER A 220 -26.73 -4.09 -1.88
C SER A 220 -25.73 -3.87 -0.74
N ALA A 221 -25.42 -4.92 0.02
CA ALA A 221 -24.43 -4.89 1.10
C ALA A 221 -23.00 -4.61 0.63
N GLN A 222 -22.70 -4.80 -0.66
CA GLN A 222 -21.37 -4.56 -1.23
C GLN A 222 -21.19 -3.12 -1.75
N GLN A 223 -22.27 -2.35 -1.86
CA GLN A 223 -22.22 -1.01 -2.45
C GLN A 223 -21.59 -0.01 -1.48
N ALA A 224 -20.70 0.83 -2.01
CA ALA A 224 -20.02 1.89 -1.28
C ALA A 224 -20.33 3.23 -1.96
N GLU A 225 -20.68 4.24 -1.17
CA GLU A 225 -20.80 5.62 -1.64
C GLU A 225 -19.62 6.45 -1.12
N GLN A 226 -18.79 6.94 -2.04
CA GLN A 226 -17.72 7.87 -1.70
C GLN A 226 -18.05 9.31 -2.14
N PRO A 227 -17.88 10.30 -1.25
CA PRO A 227 -18.15 11.70 -1.55
C PRO A 227 -17.07 12.36 -2.43
N GLY A 228 -15.98 11.64 -2.72
CA GLY A 228 -14.88 12.12 -3.54
C GLY A 228 -13.64 11.23 -3.43
N PRO A 229 -12.53 11.66 -4.03
CA PRO A 229 -11.27 10.91 -4.02
C PRO A 229 -10.56 10.92 -2.65
N TYR A 230 -10.98 11.81 -1.76
CA TYR A 230 -10.62 11.84 -0.35
C TYR A 230 -11.89 12.00 0.48
N TRP A 231 -11.91 11.39 1.66
CA TRP A 231 -13.11 11.17 2.45
C TRP A 231 -12.76 10.86 3.90
N ALA A 232 -13.75 10.94 4.79
CA ALA A 232 -13.66 10.37 6.13
C ALA A 232 -14.84 9.43 6.40
N ILE A 233 -14.64 8.39 7.20
CA ILE A 233 -15.70 7.53 7.73
C ILE A 233 -15.69 7.69 9.25
N ASP A 234 -16.81 8.12 9.81
CA ASP A 234 -17.06 7.97 11.25
C ASP A 234 -17.50 6.53 11.52
N ALA A 235 -16.70 5.78 12.28
CA ALA A 235 -16.92 4.35 12.51
C ALA A 235 -16.74 4.00 14.01
N GLY A 236 -17.86 3.89 14.74
CA GLY A 236 -17.85 3.64 16.18
C GLY A 236 -16.91 4.61 16.92
N PRO A 237 -15.92 4.12 17.68
CA PRO A 237 -15.02 4.95 18.48
C PRO A 237 -13.90 5.63 17.67
N VAL A 238 -13.75 5.35 16.38
CA VAL A 238 -12.66 5.92 15.55
C VAL A 238 -13.20 6.67 14.34
N ARG A 239 -12.39 7.58 13.81
CA ARG A 239 -12.59 8.15 12.47
C ARG A 239 -11.46 7.72 11.55
N ILE A 240 -11.81 7.23 10.37
CA ILE A 240 -10.87 6.84 9.33
C ILE A 240 -10.83 7.97 8.31
N VAL A 241 -9.65 8.47 7.98
CA VAL A 241 -9.47 9.61 7.08
C VAL A 241 -8.63 9.16 5.88
N GLY A 242 -9.21 9.17 4.69
CA GLY A 242 -8.53 8.83 3.44
C GLY A 242 -8.13 10.10 2.68
N ILE A 243 -6.84 10.23 2.33
CA ILE A 243 -6.31 11.33 1.53
C ILE A 243 -5.81 10.87 0.15
N ASP A 244 -5.91 11.75 -0.82
CA ASP A 244 -5.43 11.58 -2.19
C ASP A 244 -4.15 12.38 -2.40
N THR A 245 -3.03 11.67 -2.55
CA THR A 245 -1.68 12.25 -2.67
C THR A 245 -1.25 12.50 -4.12
N GLY A 246 -2.10 12.22 -5.10
CA GLY A 246 -1.86 12.57 -6.50
C GLY A 246 -0.69 11.84 -7.17
N LEU A 247 -0.15 12.45 -8.24
CA LEU A 247 0.97 11.89 -9.00
C LEU A 247 2.30 11.98 -8.26
N LEU A 248 2.53 13.07 -7.53
CA LEU A 248 3.85 13.41 -6.96
C LEU A 248 3.92 13.27 -5.43
N GLY A 249 2.86 12.83 -4.75
CA GLY A 249 2.88 12.58 -3.31
C GLY A 249 2.63 13.84 -2.45
N THR A 250 1.82 14.78 -2.93
CA THR A 250 1.45 16.03 -2.22
C THR A 250 -0.05 16.25 -2.24
N ILE A 251 -0.55 17.14 -1.38
CA ILE A 251 -1.95 17.55 -1.37
C ILE A 251 -2.09 19.05 -1.61
N ASP A 252 -3.15 19.42 -2.33
CA ASP A 252 -3.50 20.81 -2.63
C ASP A 252 -4.08 21.53 -1.39
N ALA A 253 -4.21 22.85 -1.49
CA ALA A 253 -4.68 23.70 -0.39
C ALA A 253 -6.13 23.40 0.03
N GLU A 254 -7.00 23.00 -0.90
CA GLU A 254 -8.40 22.67 -0.60
C GLU A 254 -8.48 21.39 0.24
N GLN A 255 -7.79 20.34 -0.19
CA GLN A 255 -7.71 19.10 0.58
C GLN A 255 -6.96 19.30 1.90
N GLY A 256 -5.92 20.14 1.93
CA GLY A 256 -5.19 20.50 3.15
C GLY A 256 -6.04 21.23 4.18
N ALA A 257 -6.88 22.18 3.74
CA ALA A 257 -7.84 22.86 4.61
C ALA A 257 -8.90 21.89 5.14
N TRP A 258 -9.44 21.04 4.27
CA TRP A 258 -10.38 19.99 4.68
C TRP A 258 -9.75 19.02 5.69
N LEU A 259 -8.51 18.58 5.48
CA LEU A 259 -7.81 17.65 6.35
C LEU A 259 -7.65 18.23 7.76
N ARG A 260 -7.27 19.51 7.87
CA ARG A 260 -7.19 20.20 9.16
C ARG A 260 -8.56 20.25 9.86
N GLU A 261 -9.62 20.56 9.12
CA GLU A 261 -10.97 20.64 9.67
C GLU A 261 -11.46 19.26 10.18
N VAL A 262 -11.39 18.23 9.33
CA VAL A 262 -11.91 16.90 9.66
C VAL A 262 -11.10 16.20 10.76
N SER A 263 -9.87 16.64 10.98
CA SER A 263 -8.95 16.16 12.02
C SER A 263 -9.23 16.73 13.40
N ARG A 264 -10.02 17.80 13.53
CA ARG A 264 -10.33 18.40 14.83
C ARG A 264 -11.13 17.45 15.73
N GLY A 265 -11.02 17.71 17.03
CA GLY A 265 -11.83 17.07 18.07
C GLY A 265 -11.23 15.76 18.60
N PRO A 266 -11.76 15.27 19.73
CA PRO A 266 -11.09 14.27 20.58
C PRO A 266 -11.18 12.83 20.06
N LYS A 267 -12.05 12.56 19.07
CA LYS A 267 -12.23 11.21 18.54
C LYS A 267 -10.90 10.70 17.94
N PRO A 268 -10.39 9.52 18.33
CA PRO A 268 -9.18 8.94 17.76
C PRO A 268 -9.28 8.72 16.24
N LYS A 269 -8.16 8.88 15.54
CA LYS A 269 -8.13 8.86 14.07
C LYS A 269 -7.12 7.89 13.49
N ILE A 270 -7.45 7.31 12.35
CA ILE A 270 -6.54 6.51 11.52
C ILE A 270 -6.45 7.18 10.15
N LEU A 271 -5.24 7.59 9.75
CA LEU A 271 -4.99 8.10 8.40
C LEU A 271 -4.77 6.94 7.43
N ILE A 272 -5.39 6.99 6.27
CA ILE A 272 -5.11 6.18 5.08
C ILE A 272 -4.56 7.12 4.01
N THR A 273 -3.34 6.90 3.53
CA THR A 273 -2.64 7.78 2.59
C THR A 273 -2.08 7.03 1.39
N GLY A 274 -2.01 7.69 0.23
CA GLY A 274 -1.49 7.09 -1.00
C GLY A 274 0.00 6.72 -0.89
N SER A 275 0.77 7.56 -0.20
CA SER A 275 2.19 7.32 0.09
C SER A 275 2.46 7.35 1.61
N PRO A 276 3.32 6.45 2.13
CA PRO A 276 3.58 6.33 3.56
C PRO A 276 4.45 7.48 4.07
N LEU A 277 4.17 7.93 5.31
CA LEU A 277 4.92 9.02 5.94
C LEU A 277 6.26 8.58 6.53
N TYR A 278 6.39 7.28 6.84
CA TYR A 278 7.65 6.63 7.18
C TYR A 278 7.81 5.39 6.34
N VAL A 279 8.93 5.28 5.63
CA VAL A 279 9.22 4.12 4.80
C VAL A 279 10.72 4.01 4.53
N ASP A 280 11.22 2.79 4.42
CA ASP A 280 12.62 2.49 4.14
C ASP A 280 13.60 3.15 5.14
N GLY A 281 13.15 3.42 6.38
CA GLY A 281 13.93 4.09 7.41
C GLY A 281 14.06 5.60 7.23
N GLU A 282 13.25 6.20 6.36
CA GLU A 282 13.21 7.63 6.06
C GLU A 282 11.84 8.23 6.44
N HIS A 283 11.83 9.55 6.69
CA HIS A 283 10.64 10.33 7.02
C HIS A 283 10.22 11.19 5.82
N HIS A 284 8.98 11.07 5.39
CA HIS A 284 8.39 11.74 4.24
C HIS A 284 7.06 12.40 4.65
N PRO A 285 7.07 13.62 5.20
CA PRO A 285 5.92 14.18 5.90
C PRO A 285 4.72 14.57 5.01
N CYS A 286 4.86 14.49 3.68
CA CYS A 286 3.89 14.87 2.65
C CYS A 286 3.46 16.36 2.72
N ALA A 287 3.92 17.16 1.75
CA ALA A 287 3.69 18.60 1.76
C ALA A 287 2.24 18.98 1.45
N ILE A 288 1.75 20.02 2.12
CA ILE A 288 0.45 20.65 1.88
C ILE A 288 0.67 21.99 1.17
N GLU A 289 0.05 22.20 0.02
CA GLU A 289 0.06 23.52 -0.64
C GLU A 289 -0.57 24.58 0.29
N GLY A 290 0.10 25.72 0.44
CA GLY A 290 -0.29 26.76 1.40
C GLY A 290 0.36 26.61 2.80
N GLY A 291 1.16 25.57 3.03
CA GLY A 291 2.05 25.46 4.18
C GLY A 291 1.81 24.25 5.08
N GLY A 292 2.85 23.82 5.78
CA GLY A 292 2.86 22.63 6.64
C GLY A 292 2.83 21.31 5.86
N THR A 293 2.64 20.22 6.59
CA THR A 293 2.65 18.85 6.08
C THR A 293 1.48 18.04 6.63
N VAL A 294 1.17 16.92 5.97
CA VAL A 294 0.18 15.96 6.49
C VAL A 294 0.62 15.42 7.84
N ASP A 295 1.91 15.17 8.01
CA ASP A 295 2.43 14.66 9.28
C ASP A 295 2.33 15.68 10.42
N ASP A 296 2.44 16.99 10.14
CA ASP A 296 2.15 18.03 11.14
C ASP A 296 0.70 17.91 11.66
N VAL A 297 -0.25 17.63 10.77
CA VAL A 297 -1.66 17.41 11.14
C VAL A 297 -1.83 16.11 11.93
N VAL A 298 -1.16 15.02 11.53
CA VAL A 298 -1.21 13.73 12.25
C VAL A 298 -0.65 13.84 13.66
N ARG A 299 0.47 14.54 13.82
CA ARG A 299 1.18 14.66 15.08
C ARG A 299 0.50 15.59 16.07
N ALA A 300 -0.16 16.64 15.58
CA ALA A 300 -0.81 17.64 16.43
C ALA A 300 -1.66 16.99 17.55
N PRO A 301 -1.43 17.34 18.82
CA PRO A 301 -2.04 16.66 19.96
C PRO A 301 -3.58 16.73 19.95
N GLU A 302 -4.15 17.83 19.44
CA GLU A 302 -5.58 18.06 19.32
C GLU A 302 -6.27 17.22 18.24
N HIS A 303 -5.52 16.52 17.38
CA HIS A 303 -6.08 15.71 16.29
C HIS A 303 -6.17 14.22 16.61
N HIS A 304 -5.47 13.73 17.64
CA HIS A 304 -5.63 12.37 18.18
C HIS A 304 -5.47 11.21 17.17
N TYR A 305 -4.60 11.33 16.17
CA TYR A 305 -4.28 10.21 15.28
C TYR A 305 -3.48 9.12 16.00
N VAL A 306 -3.93 7.87 15.92
CA VAL A 306 -3.26 6.72 16.55
C VAL A 306 -2.47 5.88 15.54
N ALA A 307 -2.77 6.03 14.25
CA ALA A 307 -2.06 5.36 13.17
C ALA A 307 -2.13 6.16 11.85
N ALA A 308 -1.11 5.96 11.02
CA ALA A 308 -1.08 6.42 9.63
C ALA A 308 -0.60 5.28 8.72
N ILE A 309 -1.45 4.84 7.80
CA ILE A 309 -1.26 3.66 6.96
C ILE A 309 -1.14 4.09 5.50
N GLY A 310 -0.02 3.79 4.86
CA GLY A 310 0.27 4.15 3.46
C GLY A 310 0.40 2.95 2.52
N GLY A 311 -0.04 3.12 1.28
CA GLY A 311 0.20 2.20 0.15
C GLY A 311 1.51 2.48 -0.59
N ASP A 312 1.54 2.31 -1.91
CA ASP A 312 2.60 2.64 -2.88
C ASP A 312 3.88 1.79 -2.76
N ILE A 313 4.23 1.37 -1.55
CA ILE A 313 5.38 0.51 -1.29
C ILE A 313 4.92 -0.92 -1.03
N HIS A 314 5.20 -1.80 -1.99
CA HIS A 314 4.67 -3.17 -2.07
C HIS A 314 5.34 -4.18 -1.11
N ASN A 315 5.35 -3.85 0.16
CA ASN A 315 5.70 -4.68 1.30
C ASN A 315 4.96 -4.17 2.55
N TYR A 316 5.26 -4.73 3.69
CA TYR A 316 4.80 -4.27 4.99
C TYR A 316 5.96 -3.68 5.79
N GLN A 317 5.72 -2.56 6.48
CA GLN A 317 6.66 -1.94 7.43
C GLN A 317 5.87 -1.32 8.57
N ARG A 318 6.40 -1.33 9.80
CA ARG A 318 5.80 -0.63 10.94
C ARG A 318 6.85 0.11 11.76
N TYR A 319 6.53 1.37 12.06
CA TYR A 319 7.30 2.31 12.85
C TYR A 319 6.42 2.87 13.97
N PRO A 320 6.56 2.38 15.22
CA PRO A 320 5.87 2.96 16.38
C PRO A 320 6.64 4.22 16.84
N VAL A 321 6.18 5.40 16.43
CA VAL A 321 6.87 6.67 16.71
C VAL A 321 6.24 7.33 17.93
N GLU A 322 7.06 7.69 18.91
CA GLU A 322 6.64 8.48 20.07
C GLU A 322 6.49 9.96 19.69
N VAL A 323 5.32 10.53 19.96
CA VAL A 323 4.95 11.92 19.68
C VAL A 323 4.19 12.44 20.90
N ASP A 324 4.72 13.45 21.60
CA ASP A 324 4.05 14.12 22.73
C ASP A 324 3.44 13.16 23.78
N GLY A 325 4.18 12.10 24.13
CA GLY A 325 3.77 11.12 25.16
C GLY A 325 2.77 10.05 24.69
N ARG A 326 2.54 9.94 23.37
CA ARG A 326 1.74 8.87 22.76
C ARG A 326 2.48 8.23 21.58
N THR A 327 2.23 6.95 21.35
CA THR A 327 2.75 6.24 20.18
C THR A 327 1.79 6.34 19.00
N ILE A 328 2.26 6.84 17.85
CA ILE A 328 1.55 6.76 16.57
C ILE A 328 2.14 5.59 15.76
N GLN A 329 1.29 4.66 15.30
CA GLN A 329 1.73 3.57 14.42
C GLN A 329 1.78 4.05 12.97
N TYR A 330 2.98 4.28 12.44
CA TYR A 330 3.18 4.52 11.01
C TYR A 330 3.40 3.19 10.30
N VAL A 331 2.59 2.91 9.29
CA VAL A 331 2.49 1.59 8.66
C VAL A 331 2.58 1.73 7.14
N VAL A 332 3.42 0.91 6.52
CA VAL A 332 3.41 0.65 5.09
C VAL A 332 2.60 -0.63 4.87
N ALA A 333 1.60 -0.60 3.99
CA ALA A 333 0.65 -1.69 3.78
C ALA A 333 0.34 -1.94 2.28
N GLY A 334 1.33 -1.77 1.41
CA GLY A 334 1.16 -1.90 -0.05
C GLY A 334 1.29 -3.30 -0.62
N GLY A 335 1.34 -4.33 0.24
CA GLY A 335 1.57 -5.71 -0.21
C GLY A 335 0.36 -6.42 -0.83
N GLY A 336 -0.71 -5.73 -1.25
CA GLY A 336 -2.01 -6.33 -1.57
C GLY A 336 -2.14 -6.97 -2.95
N GLY A 337 -1.20 -6.76 -3.86
CA GLY A 337 -1.23 -7.44 -5.16
C GLY A 337 -0.02 -7.22 -6.04
N ALA A 338 0.37 -5.96 -6.24
CA ALA A 338 1.47 -5.58 -7.13
C ALA A 338 2.81 -6.23 -6.79
N PHE A 339 3.75 -6.23 -7.73
CA PHE A 339 5.10 -6.81 -7.58
C PHE A 339 5.78 -6.35 -6.27
N MET A 340 6.51 -7.22 -5.59
CA MET A 340 7.11 -6.87 -4.29
C MET A 340 8.17 -5.75 -4.39
N HIS A 341 8.24 -4.85 -3.41
CA HIS A 341 9.36 -3.94 -3.19
C HIS A 341 10.36 -4.52 -2.16
N ALA A 342 11.66 -4.39 -2.43
CA ALA A 342 12.72 -5.05 -1.68
C ALA A 342 12.91 -4.51 -0.24
N THR A 343 12.46 -5.26 0.78
CA THR A 343 12.80 -4.93 2.18
C THR A 343 14.29 -5.10 2.50
N HIS A 344 15.04 -5.90 1.75
CA HIS A 344 16.50 -6.09 1.97
C HIS A 344 17.36 -4.87 1.63
N THR A 345 16.79 -3.85 0.99
CA THR A 345 17.47 -2.56 0.76
C THR A 345 17.24 -1.55 1.87
N ILE A 346 16.31 -1.82 2.79
CA ILE A 346 16.05 -0.97 3.95
C ILE A 346 17.33 -0.96 4.80
N PRO A 347 17.90 0.22 5.10
CA PRO A 347 19.09 0.34 5.95
C PRO A 347 18.76 -0.08 7.39
N ARG A 348 19.78 -0.09 8.25
CA ARG A 348 19.55 -0.19 9.69
C ARG A 348 18.65 0.97 10.13
N VAL A 349 17.51 0.65 10.74
CA VAL A 349 16.49 1.62 11.14
C VAL A 349 16.93 2.32 12.43
N SER A 350 16.93 3.64 12.38
CA SER A 350 17.23 4.56 13.47
C SER A 350 16.61 5.92 13.15
N VAL A 351 15.28 5.98 13.05
CA VAL A 351 14.55 7.17 12.59
C VAL A 351 13.46 7.53 13.59
N ALA A 352 13.34 8.81 13.95
CA ALA A 352 12.33 9.30 14.90
C ALA A 352 12.26 8.48 16.22
N GLY A 353 13.42 8.09 16.76
CA GLY A 353 13.52 7.28 17.96
C GLY A 353 13.24 5.78 17.77
N VAL A 354 12.76 5.35 16.61
CA VAL A 354 12.50 3.94 16.29
C VAL A 354 13.80 3.24 15.91
N THR A 355 14.06 2.09 16.51
CA THR A 355 15.22 1.24 16.22
C THR A 355 14.81 -0.12 15.63
N GLU A 356 15.79 -0.98 15.36
CA GLU A 356 15.55 -2.37 14.92
C GLU A 356 14.74 -3.20 15.92
N ARG A 357 14.76 -2.83 17.20
CA ARG A 357 13.98 -3.53 18.24
C ARG A 357 12.48 -3.38 18.02
N GLU A 358 12.04 -2.19 17.65
CA GLU A 358 10.63 -1.86 17.44
C GLU A 358 10.19 -2.06 15.99
N PHE A 359 11.09 -1.86 15.03
CA PHE A 359 10.80 -1.97 13.61
C PHE A 359 10.32 -3.37 13.22
N ARG A 360 9.29 -3.43 12.38
CA ARG A 360 8.79 -4.68 11.79
C ARG A 360 8.67 -4.51 10.29
N CYS A 361 8.96 -5.55 9.52
CA CYS A 361 8.67 -5.61 8.10
C CYS A 361 8.29 -7.02 7.65
N TYR A 362 7.54 -7.09 6.55
CA TYR A 362 7.25 -8.32 5.82
C TYR A 362 7.35 -8.07 4.31
N PRO A 363 8.08 -8.91 3.54
CA PRO A 363 8.88 -10.03 4.02
C PRO A 363 10.08 -9.59 4.87
N LEU A 364 10.60 -10.50 5.69
CA LEU A 364 11.87 -10.30 6.37
C LEU A 364 12.96 -9.95 5.35
N ARG A 365 13.91 -9.10 5.74
CA ARG A 365 15.00 -8.64 4.86
C ARG A 365 15.78 -9.83 4.25
N GLY A 366 15.99 -10.91 5.00
CA GLY A 366 16.60 -12.15 4.49
C GLY A 366 15.76 -12.85 3.40
N ASP A 367 14.45 -12.99 3.63
CA ASP A 367 13.51 -13.59 2.67
C ASP A 367 13.40 -12.77 1.38
N SER A 368 13.38 -11.45 1.51
CA SER A 368 13.42 -10.52 0.38
C SER A 368 14.68 -10.71 -0.48
N LEU A 369 15.85 -10.76 0.15
CA LEU A 369 17.10 -10.98 -0.59
C LEU A 369 17.10 -12.36 -1.29
N ALA A 370 16.67 -13.42 -0.60
CA ALA A 370 16.57 -14.75 -1.18
C ALA A 370 15.63 -14.78 -2.40
N PHE A 371 14.47 -14.12 -2.31
CA PHE A 371 13.53 -13.97 -3.42
C PHE A 371 14.18 -13.30 -4.64
N TYR A 372 14.77 -12.12 -4.45
CA TYR A 372 15.39 -11.37 -5.54
C TYR A 372 16.61 -12.10 -6.12
N SER A 373 17.37 -12.81 -5.30
CA SER A 373 18.48 -13.64 -5.75
C SER A 373 18.02 -14.75 -6.72
N ARG A 374 16.90 -15.42 -6.42
CA ARG A 374 16.30 -16.44 -7.29
C ARG A 374 15.72 -15.84 -8.56
N LEU A 375 15.08 -14.67 -8.44
CA LEU A 375 14.56 -13.90 -9.58
C LEU A 375 15.70 -13.55 -10.55
N TYR A 376 16.75 -12.86 -10.11
CA TYR A 376 17.85 -12.47 -10.97
C TYR A 376 18.66 -13.66 -11.49
N GLY A 377 18.83 -14.72 -10.68
CA GLY A 377 19.44 -15.95 -11.13
C GLY A 377 18.71 -16.61 -12.30
N ARG A 378 17.37 -16.57 -12.33
CA ARG A 378 16.57 -17.04 -13.48
C ARG A 378 16.66 -16.06 -14.66
N ARG A 379 16.45 -14.77 -14.42
CA ARG A 379 16.41 -13.72 -15.46
C ARG A 379 17.72 -13.63 -16.24
N LEU A 380 18.85 -13.71 -15.54
CA LEU A 380 20.19 -13.64 -16.13
C LEU A 380 20.74 -15.02 -16.53
N ARG A 381 19.98 -16.11 -16.35
CA ARG A 381 20.42 -17.50 -16.57
C ARG A 381 21.67 -17.89 -15.76
N LEU A 382 21.92 -17.22 -14.63
CA LEU A 382 23.07 -17.42 -13.74
C LEU A 382 22.65 -17.98 -12.37
N ARG A 383 21.80 -19.02 -12.37
CA ARG A 383 21.19 -19.59 -11.13
C ARG A 383 22.24 -20.04 -10.12
N ARG A 384 23.33 -20.68 -10.56
CA ARG A 384 24.43 -21.15 -9.70
C ARG A 384 25.15 -20.02 -8.98
N PHE A 385 25.20 -18.83 -9.59
CA PHE A 385 25.86 -17.68 -9.00
C PHE A 385 24.91 -16.88 -8.09
N PHE A 386 23.71 -16.54 -8.56
CA PHE A 386 22.83 -15.65 -7.81
C PHE A 386 22.04 -16.34 -6.70
N THR A 387 21.62 -17.60 -6.83
CA THR A 387 20.63 -18.19 -5.91
C THR A 387 21.18 -18.31 -4.49
N LEU A 388 20.57 -17.58 -3.55
CA LEU A 388 20.79 -17.74 -2.12
C LEU A 388 19.63 -18.54 -1.51
N THR A 389 19.95 -19.36 -0.52
CA THR A 389 18.96 -19.85 0.44
C THR A 389 18.49 -18.70 1.32
N GLU A 390 17.29 -18.82 1.87
CA GLU A 390 16.75 -17.93 2.91
C GLU A 390 17.69 -17.82 4.12
N SER A 391 18.35 -18.92 4.51
CA SER A 391 19.33 -18.93 5.59
C SER A 391 20.62 -18.17 5.25
N GLU A 392 21.22 -18.38 4.07
CA GLU A 392 22.40 -17.62 3.61
C GLU A 392 22.08 -16.12 3.44
N ALA A 393 20.91 -15.81 2.88
CA ALA A 393 20.46 -14.45 2.66
C ALA A 393 20.22 -13.71 4.00
N THR A 394 19.64 -14.39 4.98
CA THR A 394 19.45 -13.85 6.33
C THR A 394 20.79 -13.58 7.02
N ALA A 395 21.73 -14.53 6.97
CA ALA A 395 23.05 -14.39 7.58
C ALA A 395 23.84 -13.20 7.00
N VAL A 396 23.86 -13.04 5.67
CA VAL A 396 24.59 -11.93 5.04
C VAL A 396 23.93 -10.57 5.30
N VAL A 397 22.59 -10.51 5.40
CA VAL A 397 21.88 -9.28 5.76
C VAL A 397 22.17 -8.88 7.21
N ALA A 398 22.11 -9.83 8.15
CA ALA A 398 22.42 -9.60 9.55
C ALA A 398 23.86 -9.10 9.74
N GLU A 399 24.84 -9.75 9.09
CA GLU A 399 26.25 -9.32 9.11
C GLU A 399 26.43 -7.89 8.58
N ARG A 400 25.76 -7.56 7.47
CA ARG A 400 25.93 -6.27 6.78
C ARG A 400 25.31 -5.10 7.53
N LEU A 401 24.13 -5.31 8.12
CA LEU A 401 23.41 -4.27 8.84
C LEU A 401 23.80 -4.21 10.32
N GLY A 402 24.45 -5.25 10.86
CA GLY A 402 24.78 -5.34 12.29
C GLY A 402 23.52 -5.39 13.15
N ILE A 403 22.59 -6.27 12.79
CA ILE A 403 21.26 -6.40 13.42
C ILE A 403 20.98 -7.85 13.81
N GLU A 404 20.11 -8.03 14.79
CA GLU A 404 19.48 -9.33 15.03
C GLU A 404 18.39 -9.58 13.97
N PRO A 405 18.47 -10.68 13.21
CA PRO A 405 17.47 -10.96 12.19
C PRO A 405 16.15 -11.42 12.83
N GLY A 406 15.01 -11.07 12.22
CA GLY A 406 13.70 -11.48 12.70
C GLY A 406 13.41 -12.99 12.66
N ARG A 407 14.25 -13.76 11.96
CA ARG A 407 14.33 -15.23 12.01
C ARG A 407 15.81 -15.61 12.02
N ALA A 408 16.24 -16.48 12.93
CA ALA A 408 17.63 -16.92 12.96
C ALA A 408 18.00 -17.71 11.69
N PRO A 409 19.19 -17.52 11.11
CA PRO A 409 19.66 -18.36 10.01
C PRO A 409 19.88 -19.79 10.50
N GLY A 410 19.64 -20.79 9.65
CA GLY A 410 19.91 -22.19 10.00
C GLY A 410 21.38 -22.44 10.34
N ALA A 411 21.66 -23.42 11.20
CA ALA A 411 23.01 -23.68 11.76
C ALA A 411 24.13 -23.86 10.72
N GLY A 412 23.81 -24.29 9.49
CA GLY A 412 24.77 -24.45 8.39
C GLY A 412 25.02 -23.19 7.56
N ALA A 413 24.33 -22.08 7.81
CA ALA A 413 24.43 -20.87 7.01
C ALA A 413 25.79 -20.19 7.20
N ARG A 414 26.53 -19.99 6.11
CA ARG A 414 27.82 -19.31 6.13
C ARG A 414 27.81 -18.09 5.23
N VAL A 415 28.37 -16.99 5.71
CA VAL A 415 28.61 -15.80 4.87
C VAL A 415 29.92 -16.00 4.10
N THR A 416 29.81 -16.17 2.79
CA THR A 416 30.95 -16.39 1.88
C THR A 416 31.20 -15.16 1.01
N PRO A 417 32.35 -15.07 0.31
CA PRO A 417 32.58 -14.00 -0.66
C PRO A 417 31.47 -13.90 -1.72
N ARG A 418 30.94 -15.05 -2.18
CA ARG A 418 29.82 -15.13 -3.12
C ARG A 418 28.55 -14.52 -2.53
N THR A 419 28.17 -14.88 -1.29
CA THR A 419 26.94 -14.33 -0.69
C THR A 419 27.05 -12.81 -0.50
N ARG A 420 28.22 -12.30 -0.09
CA ARG A 420 28.50 -10.86 -0.05
C ARG A 420 28.40 -10.20 -1.43
N GLN A 421 28.97 -10.82 -2.46
CA GLN A 421 28.92 -10.25 -3.81
C GLN A 421 27.48 -10.15 -4.33
N VAL A 422 26.69 -11.22 -4.21
CA VAL A 422 25.27 -11.22 -4.60
C VAL A 422 24.49 -10.18 -3.81
N ALA A 423 24.67 -10.13 -2.48
CA ALA A 423 24.01 -9.16 -1.62
C ALA A 423 24.36 -7.71 -2.01
N GLY A 424 25.61 -7.45 -2.42
CA GLY A 424 26.06 -6.15 -2.91
C GLY A 424 25.45 -5.76 -4.25
N LEU A 425 25.38 -6.71 -5.19
CA LEU A 425 24.75 -6.51 -6.50
C LEU A 425 23.25 -6.23 -6.36
N LEU A 426 22.58 -6.88 -5.41
CA LEU A 426 21.15 -6.69 -5.12
C LEU A 426 20.87 -5.55 -4.14
N GLY A 427 21.90 -4.77 -3.77
CA GLY A 427 21.68 -3.50 -3.08
C GLY A 427 21.41 -3.58 -1.58
N THR A 428 21.64 -4.73 -0.93
CA THR A 428 21.76 -4.73 0.55
C THR A 428 22.84 -3.72 0.94
N GLY A 429 22.54 -2.87 1.92
CA GLY A 429 23.49 -1.89 2.42
C GLY A 429 24.84 -2.55 2.70
N SER A 430 25.92 -1.99 2.15
CA SER A 430 27.26 -2.29 2.65
C SER A 430 27.48 -1.53 3.96
N ARG A 431 28.54 -1.90 4.71
CA ARG A 431 29.00 -1.27 5.96
C ARG A 431 28.64 0.23 6.06
N PRO A 432 28.27 0.75 7.25
CA PRO A 432 27.88 2.15 7.43
C PRO A 432 28.86 3.08 6.72
N GLY A 433 28.37 3.86 5.75
CA GLY A 433 29.15 4.87 5.03
C GLY A 433 29.61 4.55 3.59
N ARG A 434 29.33 3.39 2.99
CA ARG A 434 29.58 3.17 1.54
C ARG A 434 28.37 2.62 0.81
N ALA A 435 27.78 3.40 -0.10
CA ALA A 435 26.84 2.90 -1.09
C ALA A 435 27.57 2.13 -2.22
N SER A 436 27.02 1.01 -2.69
CA SER A 436 27.57 0.27 -3.84
C SER A 436 27.45 1.12 -5.12
N ARG A 437 28.53 1.26 -5.89
CA ARG A 437 28.57 2.03 -7.15
C ARG A 437 27.75 1.40 -8.29
N PHE A 438 27.44 0.11 -8.20
CA PHE A 438 26.56 -0.62 -9.14
C PHE A 438 25.56 -1.47 -8.37
N ARG A 439 24.26 -1.29 -8.65
CA ARG A 439 23.15 -2.05 -8.05
C ARG A 439 22.15 -2.45 -9.13
N LEU A 440 21.72 -3.71 -9.11
CA LEU A 440 20.61 -4.18 -9.94
C LEU A 440 19.29 -3.54 -9.48
N PRO A 441 18.35 -3.25 -10.39
CA PRO A 441 17.07 -2.62 -10.07
C PRO A 441 16.17 -3.39 -9.09
N VAL A 442 16.20 -3.02 -7.81
CA VAL A 442 15.36 -3.62 -6.75
C VAL A 442 14.41 -2.63 -6.06
N ARG A 443 14.50 -1.32 -6.39
CA ARG A 443 13.74 -0.21 -5.78
C ARG A 443 13.00 0.65 -6.83
N LYS A 444 12.03 1.45 -6.37
CA LYS A 444 11.09 2.34 -7.09
C LYS A 444 11.67 3.18 -8.25
N VAL A 445 12.89 3.71 -8.12
CA VAL A 445 13.47 4.62 -9.13
C VAL A 445 13.91 3.89 -10.41
N TYR A 446 14.25 2.60 -10.33
CA TYR A 446 14.69 1.80 -11.48
C TYR A 446 13.63 0.78 -11.96
N THR A 447 12.52 0.61 -11.23
CA THR A 447 11.45 -0.33 -11.62
C THR A 447 10.64 0.14 -12.82
N ARG A 448 10.54 1.45 -13.12
CA ARG A 448 9.92 1.95 -14.36
C ARG A 448 10.60 1.40 -15.63
N LEU A 449 11.90 1.07 -15.57
CA LEU A 449 12.65 0.48 -16.68
C LEU A 449 12.88 -1.03 -16.52
N PHE A 450 12.76 -1.61 -15.33
CA PHE A 450 13.20 -3.00 -15.10
C PHE A 450 12.28 -3.82 -14.19
N SER A 451 11.00 -3.45 -14.07
CA SER A 451 10.06 -4.12 -13.16
C SER A 451 10.11 -5.66 -13.29
N PRO A 452 10.09 -6.37 -12.15
CA PRO A 452 9.94 -7.82 -12.08
C PRO A 452 8.71 -8.37 -12.82
N SER A 453 7.74 -7.55 -13.21
CA SER A 453 6.46 -7.97 -13.83
C SER A 453 6.60 -8.81 -15.11
N SER A 454 7.80 -8.84 -15.73
CA SER A 454 8.08 -9.66 -16.91
C SER A 454 8.38 -11.15 -16.61
N ALA A 455 8.47 -11.57 -15.34
CA ALA A 455 8.63 -12.98 -14.98
C ALA A 455 7.41 -13.48 -14.22
N THR A 456 6.76 -14.50 -14.76
CA THR A 456 5.72 -15.27 -14.06
C THR A 456 6.38 -15.94 -12.85
N TYR A 457 6.22 -15.34 -11.67
CA TYR A 457 6.76 -15.93 -10.44
C TYR A 457 5.86 -17.06 -9.95
N SER A 458 6.50 -18.05 -9.37
CA SER A 458 5.82 -19.02 -8.52
C SER A 458 5.95 -18.57 -7.06
N PRO A 459 4.98 -18.89 -6.19
CA PRO A 459 5.05 -18.62 -4.76
C PRO A 459 6.39 -19.06 -4.13
N PRO A 460 6.86 -18.37 -3.07
CA PRO A 460 6.12 -17.36 -2.30
C PRO A 460 6.07 -15.98 -2.98
N PHE A 461 4.90 -15.34 -2.95
CA PHE A 461 4.64 -14.00 -3.50
C PHE A 461 4.91 -12.86 -2.52
N PHE A 462 4.99 -13.15 -1.21
CA PHE A 462 5.17 -12.17 -0.14
C PHE A 462 4.18 -11.01 -0.23
N LYS A 463 2.89 -11.36 -0.25
CA LYS A 463 1.78 -10.39 -0.20
C LYS A 463 1.22 -10.31 1.21
N CYS A 464 0.56 -9.22 1.52
CA CYS A 464 -0.04 -9.01 2.82
C CYS A 464 -1.28 -8.13 2.77
N PHE A 465 -2.09 -8.23 3.80
CA PHE A 465 -3.26 -7.39 4.06
C PHE A 465 -3.44 -7.24 5.57
N LEU A 466 -4.17 -6.21 5.99
CA LEU A 466 -4.40 -5.90 7.39
C LEU A 466 -5.84 -6.19 7.80
N ARG A 467 -6.02 -6.65 9.02
CA ARG A 467 -7.28 -6.61 9.75
C ARG A 467 -7.12 -5.70 10.96
N LEU A 468 -8.09 -4.82 11.17
CA LEU A 468 -8.17 -3.97 12.34
C LEU A 468 -9.45 -4.31 13.09
N ASP A 469 -9.31 -4.84 14.31
CA ASP A 469 -10.40 -5.08 15.23
C ASP A 469 -10.48 -3.90 16.21
N VAL A 470 -11.59 -3.18 16.18
CA VAL A 470 -11.79 -1.94 16.93
C VAL A 470 -12.72 -2.19 18.10
N THR A 471 -12.37 -1.61 19.23
CA THR A 471 -13.15 -1.56 20.47
C THR A 471 -13.11 -0.13 21.02
N PRO A 472 -13.96 0.24 21.99
CA PRO A 472 -13.87 1.56 22.61
C PRO A 472 -12.53 1.83 23.32
N GLU A 473 -11.79 0.77 23.67
CA GLU A 473 -10.54 0.87 24.42
C GLU A 473 -9.28 0.87 23.53
N ALA A 474 -9.31 0.11 22.43
CA ALA A 474 -8.14 -0.15 21.61
C ALA A 474 -8.48 -0.59 20.18
N VAL A 475 -7.50 -0.47 19.29
CA VAL A 475 -7.47 -1.07 17.95
C VAL A 475 -6.41 -2.16 17.92
N ARG A 476 -6.80 -3.41 17.69
CA ARG A 476 -5.86 -4.51 17.40
C ARG A 476 -5.63 -4.56 15.90
N MET A 477 -4.43 -4.25 15.46
CA MET A 477 -4.02 -4.32 14.06
C MET A 477 -3.15 -5.56 13.84
N ARG A 478 -3.54 -6.38 12.86
CA ARG A 478 -2.83 -7.61 12.47
C ARG A 478 -2.47 -7.56 11.00
N CYS A 479 -1.20 -7.86 10.68
CA CYS A 479 -0.72 -8.05 9.32
C CYS A 479 -0.71 -9.53 8.97
N PHE A 480 -1.46 -9.93 7.96
CA PHE A 480 -1.54 -11.31 7.49
C PHE A 480 -0.71 -11.50 6.22
N ALA A 481 -0.03 -12.64 6.12
CA ALA A 481 0.68 -13.06 4.93
C ALA A 481 -0.23 -13.76 3.92
N ALA A 482 0.08 -13.56 2.64
CA ALA A 482 -0.45 -14.29 1.50
C ALA A 482 0.72 -14.71 0.60
N THR A 483 1.21 -15.94 0.76
CA THR A 483 2.34 -16.41 -0.05
C THR A 483 1.90 -17.01 -1.38
N GLY A 484 0.67 -17.55 -1.48
CA GLY A 484 0.19 -18.34 -2.62
C GLY A 484 0.30 -19.86 -2.43
N ASN A 485 0.61 -20.33 -1.22
CA ASN A 485 0.56 -21.75 -0.84
C ASN A 485 -0.78 -22.08 -0.16
N ARG A 486 -1.33 -23.28 -0.41
CA ARG A 486 -2.68 -23.68 0.02
C ARG A 486 -2.87 -23.67 1.54
N ALA A 487 -1.89 -24.16 2.30
CA ALA A 487 -1.99 -24.20 3.76
C ALA A 487 -2.24 -22.81 4.37
N GLN A 488 -1.64 -21.77 3.77
CA GLN A 488 -1.72 -20.39 4.23
C GLN A 488 -2.93 -19.64 3.66
N GLU A 489 -3.56 -20.15 2.62
CA GLU A 489 -4.90 -19.66 2.24
C GLU A 489 -5.97 -20.09 3.25
N ILE A 490 -5.83 -21.32 3.78
CA ILE A 490 -6.75 -21.90 4.76
C ILE A 490 -6.55 -21.24 6.13
N ASP A 491 -5.29 -21.04 6.52
CA ASP A 491 -4.89 -20.43 7.79
C ASP A 491 -3.79 -19.37 7.58
N PRO A 492 -4.19 -18.12 7.21
CA PRO A 492 -3.25 -17.05 6.91
C PRO A 492 -2.32 -16.72 8.09
N PRO A 493 -0.98 -16.79 7.91
CA PRO A 493 -0.04 -16.45 8.98
C PRO A 493 -0.15 -14.99 9.40
N VAL A 494 -0.03 -14.71 10.71
CA VAL A 494 0.08 -13.35 11.26
C VAL A 494 1.56 -12.98 11.35
N GLU A 495 2.00 -12.00 10.58
CA GLU A 495 3.40 -11.57 10.47
C GLU A 495 3.78 -10.46 11.44
N ASP A 496 2.78 -9.69 11.87
CA ASP A 496 2.92 -8.67 12.91
C ASP A 496 1.55 -8.41 13.56
N GLU A 497 1.58 -8.07 14.83
CA GLU A 497 0.41 -7.70 15.61
C GLU A 497 0.76 -6.58 16.59
N VAL A 498 -0.12 -5.60 16.68
CA VAL A 498 -0.03 -4.52 17.67
C VAL A 498 -1.40 -4.15 18.19
N VAL A 499 -1.48 -3.87 19.49
CA VAL A 499 -2.67 -3.29 20.14
C VAL A 499 -2.39 -1.82 20.37
N ILE A 500 -3.22 -0.97 19.80
CA ILE A 500 -3.10 0.49 19.82
C ILE A 500 -4.16 1.03 20.79
N PRO A 501 -3.79 1.58 21.95
CA PRO A 501 -4.76 2.14 22.88
C PRO A 501 -5.44 3.38 22.29
N LEU A 502 -6.76 3.50 22.50
CA LEU A 502 -7.56 4.64 22.04
C LEU A 502 -7.77 5.70 23.13
N ARG A 503 -7.54 5.35 24.40
CA ARG A 503 -7.53 6.30 25.51
C ARG A 503 -6.08 6.65 25.85
N PRO A 504 -5.78 7.92 26.19
CA PRO A 504 -4.48 8.24 26.75
C PRO A 504 -4.29 7.42 28.03
N ALA A 505 -3.12 6.81 28.20
CA ALA A 505 -2.65 6.43 29.51
C ALA A 505 -2.37 7.72 30.28
N PHE A 506 -3.41 8.37 30.80
CA PHE A 506 -3.21 9.40 31.81
C PHE A 506 -2.59 8.70 33.01
N THR A 507 -1.30 8.94 33.22
CA THR A 507 -0.71 8.81 34.54
C THR A 507 -1.57 9.67 35.45
N SER A 508 -2.26 9.02 36.38
CA SER A 508 -2.97 9.67 37.47
C SER A 508 -1.98 10.54 38.24
N GLY A 509 -1.95 11.83 37.93
CA GLY A 509 -1.39 12.82 38.85
C GLY A 509 -2.19 12.75 40.17
N PRO A 510 -1.54 12.92 41.33
CA PRO A 510 -2.25 12.87 42.60
C PRO A 510 -3.33 13.95 42.61
N ALA A 511 -4.55 13.57 42.99
CA ALA A 511 -5.65 14.51 43.16
C ALA A 511 -5.20 15.67 44.07
N PRO A 512 -5.58 16.93 43.77
CA PRO A 512 -5.33 18.01 44.69
C PRO A 512 -5.99 17.65 46.03
N SER A 513 -5.18 17.63 47.09
CA SER A 513 -5.67 17.44 48.45
C SER A 513 -6.61 18.59 48.82
N PRO A 514 -7.65 18.31 49.62
CA PRO A 514 -8.82 19.17 49.79
C PRO A 514 -8.54 20.57 50.32
#